data_AF-A0A7C5D5D9-F1
#
_entry.id   AF-A0A7C5D5D9-F1
#
_cell.length_a   1.000
_cell.length_b   1.000
_cell.length_c   1.000
_cell.angle_alpha   90.00
_cell.angle_beta   90.00
_cell.angle_gamma   90.00
#
_symmetry.space_group_name_H-M   'P 1'
#
loop_
_entity.id
_entity.type
_entity.pdbx_description
1 polymer ?
#
loop_
_entity_poly.entity_id
_entity_poly.type
_entity_poly.pdbx_seq_one_letter_code
_entity_poly.pdbx_strand_id
1 'polypeptide(L)' 'MYKTETTATPFLLFIIILSVYRAFMLYTINPDLYIDEAYYWVWSQNFDWGYYSKPPMIAWVISLATGLAGESSLVMKSI' A
#
# COMPACT_ATOMS: atom_id res chain seq x y z
N MET A 1 -9.92 20.34 32.16
CA MET A 1 -9.09 19.15 31.85
C MET A 1 -9.98 18.15 31.12
N TYR A 2 -10.00 18.19 29.79
CA TYR A 2 -10.89 17.36 28.96
C TYR A 2 -10.27 15.97 28.79
N LYS A 3 -10.98 14.90 29.17
CA LYS A 3 -10.57 13.50 28.92
C LYS A 3 -10.85 13.19 27.43
N THR A 4 -9.95 13.57 26.53
CA THR A 4 -10.06 13.29 25.08
C THR A 4 -9.55 11.89 24.69
N GLU A 5 -9.08 11.09 25.64
CA GLU A 5 -8.36 9.84 25.38
C GLU A 5 -9.30 8.66 25.07
N THR A 6 -10.51 8.62 25.66
CA THR A 6 -11.37 7.42 25.63
C THR A 6 -12.09 7.20 24.29
N THR A 7 -12.33 8.23 23.49
CA THR A 7 -13.00 8.10 22.18
C THR A 7 -12.02 7.77 21.04
N ALA A 8 -10.75 8.15 21.17
CA ALA A 8 -9.74 7.86 20.16
C ALA A 8 -9.34 6.38 20.16
N THR A 9 -9.28 5.74 21.33
CA THR A 9 -8.90 4.32 21.46
C THR A 9 -9.78 3.35 20.66
N PRO A 10 -11.14 3.37 20.78
CA PRO A 10 -11.98 2.47 19.99
C PRO A 10 -11.87 2.75 18.49
N PHE A 11 -11.66 4.01 18.09
CA PHE A 11 -11.45 4.37 16.69
C PHE A 11 -10.12 3.81 16.14
N LEU A 12 -9.04 3.93 16.90
CA LEU A 12 -7.74 3.34 16.53
C LEU A 12 -7.80 1.81 16.48
N LEU A 13 -8.45 1.17 17.47
CA LEU A 13 -8.66 -0.28 17.45
C LEU A 13 -9.46 -0.72 16.22
N PHE A 14 -10.49 0.04 15.86
CA PHE A 14 -11.27 -0.24 14.67
C PHE A 14 -10.43 -0.15 13.38
N ILE A 15 -9.60 0.89 13.24
CA ILE A 15 -8.67 1.02 12.11
C ILE A 15 -7.70 -0.17 12.07
N ILE A 16 -7.09 -0.52 13.21
CA ILE A 16 -6.13 -1.63 13.28
C ILE A 16 -6.80 -2.95 12.89
N ILE A 17 -7.99 -3.23 13.40
CA ILE A 17 -8.75 -4.45 13.07
C ILE A 17 -9.05 -4.51 11.56
N LEU A 18 -9.49 -3.39 10.97
CA LEU A 18 -9.73 -3.32 9.53
C LEU A 18 -8.46 -3.51 8.71
N SER A 19 -7.34 -2.89 9.10
CA SER A 19 -6.05 -3.05 8.43
C SER A 19 -5.56 -4.49 8.48
N VAL A 20 -5.66 -5.15 9.63
CA VAL A 20 -5.30 -6.57 9.79
C VAL A 20 -6.20 -7.48 8.96
N TYR A 21 -7.51 -7.25 8.98
CA TYR A 21 -8.45 -8.01 8.16
C TYR A 21 -8.16 -7.86 6.67
N ARG A 22 -7.89 -6.64 6.19
CA ARG A 22 -7.51 -6.39 4.79
C ARG A 22 -6.21 -7.10 4.43
N ALA A 23 -5.18 -7.00 5.27
CA ALA A 23 -3.90 -7.68 5.03
C ALA A 23 -4.07 -9.21 4.97
N PHE A 24 -4.89 -9.78 5.87
CA PHE A 24 -5.22 -11.20 5.85
C PHE A 24 -5.93 -11.61 4.55
N MET A 25 -6.90 -10.82 4.07
CA MET A 25 -7.59 -11.10 2.81
C MET A 25 -6.67 -10.99 1.59
N LEU A 26 -5.78 -10.00 1.55
CA LEU A 26 -4.79 -9.88 0.48
C LEU A 26 -3.85 -11.09 0.44
N TYR A 27 -3.45 -11.60 1.60
CA TYR A 27 -2.61 -12.79 1.70
C TYR A 27 -3.34 -14.07 1.28
N THR A 28 -4.60 -14.25 1.67
CA THR A 28 -5.34 -15.49 1.37
C THR A 28 -5.88 -15.56 -0.05
N ILE A 29 -6.40 -14.44 -0.58
CA ILE A 29 -6.97 -14.39 -1.93
C ILE A 29 -5.86 -14.28 -2.99
N ASN A 30 -4.73 -13.66 -2.64
CA ASN A 30 -3.62 -13.36 -3.54
C ASN A 30 -4.08 -12.82 -4.92
N PRO A 31 -4.82 -11.69 -4.93
CA PRO A 31 -5.36 -11.15 -6.17
C PRO A 31 -4.23 -10.65 -7.07
N ASP A 32 -4.39 -10.87 -8.37
CA ASP A 32 -3.51 -10.31 -9.39
C ASP A 32 -3.55 -8.78 -9.40
N LEU A 33 -2.52 -8.18 -10.01
CA LEU A 33 -2.47 -6.74 -10.24
C LEU A 33 -3.54 -6.33 -11.24
N TYR A 34 -4.24 -5.25 -10.92
CA TYR A 34 -5.05 -4.55 -11.92
C TYR A 34 -4.14 -3.87 -12.94
N ILE A 35 -4.69 -3.57 -14.11
CA ILE A 35 -3.95 -2.97 -15.24
C ILE A 35 -3.15 -1.74 -14.79
N ASP A 36 -3.78 -0.83 -14.04
CA ASP A 36 -3.13 0.39 -13.55
C ASP A 36 -2.00 0.08 -12.55
N GLU A 37 -2.16 -0.93 -11.70
CA GLU A 37 -1.14 -1.35 -10.73
C GLU A 37 0.05 -2.00 -11.44
N ALA A 38 -0.20 -2.77 -12.50
CA ALA A 38 0.85 -3.33 -13.35
C ALA A 38 1.66 -2.22 -14.04
N TYR A 39 1.01 -1.14 -14.51
CA TYR A 39 1.72 0.03 -15.02
C TYR A 39 2.61 0.67 -13.96
N TYR A 40 2.11 0.84 -12.73
CA TYR A 40 2.91 1.41 -11.65
C TYR A 40 4.10 0.53 -11.28
N TRP A 41 3.93 -0.79 -11.29
CA TRP A 41 5.03 -1.73 -11.10
C TRP A 41 6.09 -1.60 -12.20
N VAL A 42 5.70 -1.55 -13.48
CA VAL A 42 6.65 -1.34 -14.58
C VAL A 42 7.41 -0.03 -14.44
N TRP A 43 6.72 1.05 -14.04
CA TRP A 43 7.35 2.34 -13.76
C TRP A 43 8.32 2.28 -12.57
N SER A 44 8.01 1.49 -11.54
CA SER A 44 8.88 1.33 -10.36
C SER A 44 10.25 0.69 -10.67
N GLN A 45 10.36 -0.02 -11.79
CA GLN A 45 11.61 -0.62 -12.26
C GLN A 45 12.57 0.42 -12.86
N ASN A 46 12.08 1.59 -13.28
CA ASN A 46 12.88 2.64 -13.89
C ASN A 46 12.56 3.98 -13.24
N PHE A 47 13.41 4.45 -12.33
CA PHE A 47 13.24 5.75 -11.68
C PHE A 47 13.30 6.88 -12.71
N ASP A 48 12.18 7.57 -12.86
CA ASP A 48 12.07 8.80 -13.65
C ASP A 48 11.40 9.90 -12.80
N TRP A 49 11.46 11.14 -13.26
CA TRP A 49 10.83 12.31 -12.66
C TRP A 49 9.40 12.54 -13.16
N GLY A 50 8.96 11.77 -14.17
CA GLY A 50 7.58 11.79 -14.64
C GLY A 50 7.29 10.62 -15.55
N TYR A 51 6.18 9.93 -15.29
CA TYR A 51 5.68 8.85 -16.14
C TYR A 51 4.52 9.34 -16.99
N TYR A 52 4.13 8.53 -17.98
CA TYR A 52 3.15 8.86 -19.02
C TYR A 52 1.92 9.65 -18.52
N SER A 53 1.36 9.29 -17.36
CA SER A 53 0.17 9.95 -16.80
C SER A 53 0.27 10.29 -15.31
N LYS A 54 1.42 10.07 -14.66
CA LYS A 54 1.56 10.21 -13.19
C LYS A 54 2.90 10.82 -12.79
N PRO A 55 2.92 11.61 -11.70
CA PRO A 55 4.16 12.05 -11.06
C PRO A 55 4.91 10.85 -10.47
N PRO A 56 6.21 11.01 -10.16
CA PRO A 56 7.11 9.88 -9.94
C PRO A 56 6.93 9.18 -8.60
N MET A 57 6.27 9.85 -7.65
CA MET A 57 6.18 9.42 -6.26
C MET A 57 5.61 8.00 -6.10
N ILE A 58 4.58 7.62 -6.88
CA ILE A 58 3.97 6.29 -6.77
C ILE A 58 4.95 5.18 -7.15
N ALA A 59 5.69 5.35 -8.25
CA ALA A 59 6.65 4.37 -8.72
C ALA A 59 7.83 4.23 -7.74
N TRP A 60 8.29 5.35 -7.18
CA TRP A 60 9.38 5.36 -6.21
C TRP A 60 9.00 4.66 -4.90
N VAL A 61 7.79 4.91 -4.39
CA VAL A 61 7.28 4.24 -3.19
C VAL A 61 7.14 2.74 -3.44
N ILE A 62 6.64 2.33 -4.60
CA ILE A 62 6.57 0.90 -4.97
C ILE A 62 7.97 0.30 -5.02
N SER A 63 8.93 0.95 -5.65
CA SER A 63 10.32 0.47 -5.77
C SER A 63 10.99 0.31 -4.39
N LEU A 64 10.78 1.27 -3.48
CA LEU A 64 11.27 1.17 -2.10
C LEU A 64 10.61 0.02 -1.34
N ALA A 65 9.29 -0.12 -1.46
CA ALA A 65 8.54 -1.17 -0.78
C ALA A 65 8.94 -2.57 -1.28
N THR A 66 9.07 -2.76 -2.59
CA THR A 66 9.50 -4.04 -3.17
C THR A 66 10.97 -4.33 -2.90
N GLY A 67 11.83 -3.30 -2.83
CA GLY A 67 13.22 -3.46 -2.42
C GLY A 67 13.39 -3.92 -0.96
N LEU A 68 12.47 -3.56 -0.06
CA LEU A 68 12.52 -3.93 1.36
C LEU A 68 11.79 -5.24 1.67
N ALA A 69 10.62 -5.46 1.07
CA ALA A 69 9.71 -6.55 1.40
C ALA A 69 9.62 -7.65 0.30
N GLY A 70 10.34 -7.47 -0.81
CA GLY A 70 10.32 -8.37 -1.96
C GLY A 70 9.23 -8.03 -2.98
N GLU A 71 9.34 -8.59 -4.17
CA GLU A 71 8.36 -8.40 -5.25
C GLU A 71 7.16 -9.34 -5.05
N SER A 72 6.05 -8.80 -4.56
CA SER A 72 4.78 -9.53 -4.47
C SER A 72 3.58 -8.60 -4.68
N SER A 73 2.48 -9.16 -5.20
CA SER A 73 1.18 -8.48 -5.33
C SER A 73 0.69 -7.93 -3.99
N LEU A 74 0.97 -8.63 -2.89
CA LEU A 74 0.64 -8.22 -1.53
C LEU A 74 1.35 -6.90 -1.17
N VAL A 75 2.67 -6.84 -1.38
CA VAL A 75 3.45 -5.63 -1.10
C VAL A 75 2.92 -4.46 -1.92
N MET A 76 2.68 -4.65 -3.21
CA MET A 76 2.20 -3.59 -4.11
C MET A 76 0.79 -3.08 -3.73
N LYS A 77 -0.12 -3.97 -3.28
CA LYS A 77 -1.50 -3.62 -2.88
C LYS A 77 -1.62 -3.11 -1.44
N SER A 78 -0.53 -3.18 -0.66
CA SER A 78 -0.47 -2.71 0.73
C SER A 78 -0.07 -1.24 0.85
N ILE A 79 0.46 -0.65 -0.22
CA ILE A 79 0.78 0.77 -0.38
C ILE A 79 -0.51 1.57 -0.61
#